data_AF-A0A4S9L2J3-F1
#
_entry.id   AF-A0A4S9L2J3-F1
#
_cell.length_a   1.000
_cell.length_b   1.000
_cell.length_c   1.000
_cell.angle_alpha   90.00
_cell.angle_beta   90.00
_cell.angle_gamma   90.00
#
_symmetry.space_group_name_H-M   'P 1'
#
loop_
_entity.id
_entity.type
_entity.pdbx_description
1 polymer ?
#
loop_
_entity_poly.entity_id
_entity_poly.type
_entity_poly.pdbx_seq_one_letter_code
_entity_poly.pdbx_strand_id
1 'polypeptide(L)'
;MQPFRTLSRQALRRAAASRTPAVVPRIARANLSVIPNPSPTPTPTTSKPTSPPTTPLGSPLNLPKWLSENSHLLKPPINNYCVYSHPLTVMIVGGPNARTDFHINSTPEFFYQYRGRMLLKTVDPATNEFRDIYISEGEMFLLPGNTPHNPVRFADTVGVVIELPRPEGEVDRLRWYCQGCGETVHEAAFVCTDLGSQIKEAVNAFGEDLDARKCKNCGEVCDVKPKPEVMEKMRTGPHA
;
A
#
# COMPACT_ATOMS: atom_id res chain seq x y z
N MET A 1 -19.38 -31.26 -36.98
CA MET A 1 -19.90 -32.57 -36.55
C MET A 1 -18.73 -33.50 -36.24
N GLN A 2 -18.40 -33.67 -34.96
CA GLN A 2 -17.52 -34.70 -34.42
C GLN A 2 -18.21 -35.21 -33.13
N PRO A 3 -18.32 -36.53 -32.88
CA PRO A 3 -18.98 -36.99 -31.66
C PRO A 3 -17.98 -37.14 -30.50
N PHE A 4 -18.44 -36.67 -29.35
CA PHE A 4 -17.87 -36.81 -28.02
C PHE A 4 -17.73 -38.28 -27.59
N ARG A 5 -16.63 -38.61 -26.91
CA ARG A 5 -16.47 -39.87 -26.16
C ARG A 5 -16.99 -39.70 -24.73
N THR A 6 -17.93 -40.57 -24.38
CA THR A 6 -18.61 -40.68 -23.08
C THR A 6 -17.76 -41.44 -22.06
N LEU A 7 -17.68 -40.91 -20.84
CA LEU A 7 -17.10 -41.56 -19.65
C LEU A 7 -18.09 -42.57 -19.07
N SER A 8 -17.63 -43.79 -18.79
CA SER A 8 -18.42 -44.87 -18.18
C SER A 8 -18.26 -44.87 -16.66
N ARG A 9 -19.41 -44.88 -15.95
CA ARG A 9 -19.54 -45.16 -14.51
C ARG A 9 -19.71 -46.67 -14.32
N GLN A 10 -18.95 -47.27 -13.40
CA GLN A 10 -19.28 -48.57 -12.81
C GLN A 10 -18.92 -48.58 -11.32
N ALA A 11 -19.67 -49.41 -10.59
CA ALA A 11 -20.20 -49.12 -9.27
C ALA A 11 -19.53 -49.90 -8.13
N LEU A 12 -19.81 -49.40 -6.92
CA LEU A 12 -19.69 -50.01 -5.59
C LEU A 12 -19.63 -51.55 -5.54
N ARG A 13 -18.78 -52.09 -4.65
CA ARG A 13 -19.21 -52.81 -3.42
C ARG A 13 -18.06 -53.33 -2.54
N ARG A 14 -18.34 -53.28 -1.23
CA ARG A 14 -17.94 -54.13 -0.07
C ARG A 14 -16.79 -53.70 0.85
N ALA A 15 -17.21 -53.49 2.10
CA ALA A 15 -16.43 -53.38 3.33
C ALA A 15 -16.09 -54.77 3.90
N ALA A 16 -14.98 -54.86 4.62
CA ALA A 16 -14.81 -55.74 5.79
C ALA A 16 -13.62 -55.26 6.64
N ALA A 17 -13.88 -55.04 7.93
CA ALA A 17 -12.90 -54.68 8.94
C ALA A 17 -12.08 -55.90 9.40
N SER A 18 -10.83 -55.67 9.80
CA SER A 18 -10.03 -56.64 10.56
C SER A 18 -9.20 -55.90 11.62
N ARG A 19 -9.45 -56.24 12.88
CA ARG A 19 -8.75 -55.76 14.08
C ARG A 19 -7.56 -56.68 14.36
N THR A 20 -6.40 -56.10 14.67
CA THR A 20 -5.24 -56.83 15.22
C THR A 20 -4.98 -56.43 16.68
N PRO A 21 -4.52 -57.36 17.54
CA PRO A 21 -4.56 -57.22 19.00
C PRO A 21 -3.32 -56.51 19.58
N ALA A 22 -3.52 -55.93 20.76
CA ALA A 22 -2.50 -55.28 21.57
C ALA A 22 -1.57 -56.30 22.24
N VAL A 23 -0.27 -56.00 22.25
CA VAL A 23 0.77 -56.70 23.02
C VAL A 23 1.27 -55.78 24.12
N VAL A 24 1.20 -56.27 25.36
CA VAL A 24 1.71 -55.61 26.57
C VAL A 24 3.04 -56.28 26.96
N PRO A 25 4.11 -55.50 27.22
CA PRO A 25 5.20 -55.98 28.06
C PRO A 25 5.29 -55.24 29.40
N ARG A 26 5.68 -56.06 30.37
CA ARG A 26 5.86 -55.88 31.82
C ARG A 26 6.58 -54.62 32.30
N ILE A 27 6.10 -54.24 33.48
CA ILE A 27 6.58 -53.31 34.50
C ILE A 27 8.06 -53.52 34.88
N ALA A 28 8.82 -52.43 34.88
CA ALA A 28 9.99 -52.24 35.74
C ALA A 28 9.63 -51.27 36.87
N ARG A 29 9.88 -51.66 38.12
CA ARG A 29 9.69 -50.83 39.32
C ARG A 29 10.79 -49.77 39.38
N ALA A 30 10.40 -48.51 39.59
CA ALA A 30 11.31 -47.46 40.05
C ALA A 30 10.61 -46.52 41.05
N ASN A 31 11.16 -46.53 42.27
CA ASN A 31 11.16 -45.54 43.34
C ASN A 31 10.01 -44.55 43.50
N LEU A 32 9.28 -44.68 44.63
CA LEU A 32 8.50 -43.60 45.23
C LEU A 32 9.41 -42.38 45.43
N SER A 33 9.11 -41.31 44.69
CA SER A 33 9.57 -39.96 44.99
C SER A 33 8.36 -39.15 45.47
N VAL A 34 8.60 -38.41 46.55
CA VAL A 34 7.66 -37.61 47.32
C VAL A 34 6.91 -36.60 46.43
N ILE A 35 5.58 -36.58 46.52
CA ILE A 35 4.72 -35.58 45.87
C ILE A 35 4.83 -34.26 46.67
N PRO A 36 5.24 -33.13 46.09
CA PRO A 36 5.08 -31.83 46.73
C PRO A 36 3.63 -31.33 46.58
N ASN A 37 3.11 -30.71 47.64
CA ASN A 37 1.76 -30.14 47.71
C ASN A 37 1.44 -29.19 46.53
N PRO A 38 0.17 -29.13 46.07
CA PRO A 38 -0.24 -28.15 45.08
C PRO A 38 -0.16 -26.73 45.66
N SER A 39 0.42 -25.82 44.87
CA SER A 39 0.50 -24.38 45.16
C SER A 39 -0.90 -23.74 45.15
N PRO A 40 -1.15 -22.68 45.93
CA PRO A 40 -2.47 -22.05 45.99
C PRO A 40 -2.80 -21.36 44.66
N THR A 41 -4.04 -21.54 44.22
CA THR A 41 -4.62 -20.91 43.03
C THR A 41 -4.58 -19.37 43.16
N PRO A 42 -4.12 -18.62 42.16
CA PRO A 42 -4.13 -17.16 42.22
C PRO A 42 -5.58 -16.63 42.10
N THR A 43 -5.95 -15.72 42.98
CA THR A 43 -7.20 -14.97 42.95
C THR A 43 -7.29 -14.07 41.71
N PRO A 44 -8.50 -13.86 41.13
CA PRO A 44 -8.66 -12.98 39.99
C PRO A 44 -8.42 -11.53 40.43
N THR A 45 -7.35 -10.94 39.90
CA THR A 45 -7.05 -9.52 40.12
C THR A 45 -7.92 -8.71 39.18
N THR A 46 -8.81 -7.87 39.72
CA THR A 46 -9.59 -6.90 38.96
C THR A 46 -8.64 -5.88 38.31
N SER A 47 -8.41 -6.01 37.00
CA SER A 47 -7.66 -5.01 36.24
C SER A 47 -8.48 -3.73 36.15
N LYS A 48 -7.94 -2.65 36.72
CA LYS A 48 -8.48 -1.29 36.59
C LYS A 48 -8.43 -0.90 35.10
N PRO A 49 -9.46 -0.26 34.52
CA PRO A 49 -9.41 0.18 33.14
C PRO A 49 -8.28 1.20 32.97
N THR A 50 -7.30 0.87 32.14
CA THR A 50 -6.21 1.75 31.75
C THR A 50 -6.80 2.93 30.98
N SER A 51 -6.68 4.14 31.53
CA SER A 51 -7.00 5.38 30.82
C SER A 51 -6.24 5.41 29.48
N PRO A 52 -6.87 5.87 28.39
CA PRO A 52 -6.21 5.93 27.10
C PRO A 52 -4.94 6.80 27.19
N PRO A 53 -3.86 6.44 26.49
CA PRO A 53 -2.62 7.22 26.51
C PRO A 53 -2.91 8.65 26.04
N THR A 54 -2.59 9.63 26.88
CA THR A 54 -2.76 11.04 26.53
C THR A 54 -1.52 11.50 25.77
N THR A 55 -1.67 11.79 24.48
CA THR A 55 -0.58 12.41 23.70
C THR A 55 -0.47 13.88 24.15
N PRO A 56 0.71 14.35 24.59
CA PRO A 56 0.88 15.73 25.02
C PRO A 56 0.66 16.70 23.85
N LEU A 57 0.00 17.83 24.13
CA LEU A 57 -0.29 18.85 23.13
C LEU A 57 1.01 19.47 22.59
N GLY A 58 1.25 19.33 21.29
CA GLY A 58 2.39 19.93 20.60
C GLY A 58 2.19 21.40 20.25
N SER A 59 3.28 22.09 19.88
CA SER A 59 3.20 23.44 19.30
C SER A 59 2.76 23.39 17.83
N PRO A 60 2.00 24.38 17.33
CA PRO A 60 1.65 24.46 15.92
C PRO A 60 2.90 24.56 15.02
N LEU A 61 2.85 23.90 13.85
CA LEU A 61 3.87 24.06 12.83
C LEU A 61 3.62 25.34 12.02
N ASN A 62 4.60 26.24 11.96
CA ASN A 62 4.61 27.33 11.00
C ASN A 62 5.25 26.84 9.69
N LEU A 63 4.43 26.54 8.68
CA LEU A 63 4.90 25.98 7.41
C LEU A 63 5.93 26.87 6.68
N PRO A 64 5.72 28.20 6.51
CA PRO A 64 6.73 29.08 5.91
C PRO A 64 8.10 29.03 6.61
N LYS A 65 8.10 29.10 7.96
CA LYS A 65 9.32 29.00 8.76
C LYS A 65 9.97 27.64 8.58
N TRP A 66 9.20 26.56 8.68
CA TRP A 66 9.71 25.21 8.48
C TRP A 66 10.36 25.06 7.10
N LEU A 67 9.74 25.58 6.03
CA LEU A 67 10.30 25.54 4.67
C LEU A 67 11.62 26.33 4.56
N SER A 68 11.74 27.47 5.24
CA SER A 68 12.98 28.25 5.24
C SER A 68 14.17 27.47 5.81
N GLU A 69 13.91 26.59 6.78
CA GLU A 69 14.92 25.78 7.47
C GLU A 69 15.12 24.40 6.79
N ASN A 70 14.06 23.82 6.21
CA ASN A 70 14.00 22.40 5.84
C ASN A 70 13.70 22.13 4.36
N SER A 71 13.56 23.13 3.50
CA SER A 71 13.26 22.93 2.07
C SER A 71 14.28 22.04 1.32
N HIS A 72 15.49 21.90 1.84
CA HIS A 72 16.50 20.97 1.33
C HIS A 72 16.07 19.49 1.44
N LEU A 73 15.18 19.15 2.38
CA LEU A 73 14.61 17.80 2.54
C LEU A 73 13.53 17.46 1.51
N LEU A 74 13.09 18.43 0.70
CA LEU A 74 12.02 18.25 -0.28
C LEU A 74 12.54 18.09 -1.71
N LYS A 75 13.85 17.82 -1.86
CA LYS A 75 14.53 17.67 -3.15
C LYS A 75 14.78 16.19 -3.45
N PRO A 76 14.87 15.77 -4.73
CA PRO A 76 15.25 14.40 -5.08
C PRO A 76 16.51 13.93 -4.34
N PRO A 77 16.62 12.62 -3.99
CA PRO A 77 15.70 11.53 -4.36
C PRO A 77 14.52 11.33 -3.42
N ILE A 78 14.48 12.03 -2.28
CA ILE A 78 13.40 11.94 -1.28
C ILE A 78 12.73 13.31 -1.22
N ASN A 79 11.58 13.44 -1.87
CA ASN A 79 10.91 14.71 -2.05
C ASN A 79 9.76 14.93 -1.05
N ASN A 80 9.61 14.08 -0.04
CA ASN A 80 8.58 14.20 1.00
C ASN A 80 9.20 14.12 2.40
N TYR A 81 8.58 14.83 3.34
CA TYR A 81 8.91 14.79 4.76
C TYR A 81 7.65 14.52 5.58
N CYS A 82 7.67 13.49 6.42
CA CYS A 82 6.58 13.15 7.33
C CYS A 82 6.68 14.02 8.60
N VAL A 83 5.73 14.94 8.77
CA VAL A 83 5.66 15.85 9.92
C VAL A 83 5.01 15.17 11.11
N TYR A 84 3.91 14.45 10.87
CA TYR A 84 3.16 13.70 11.86
C TYR A 84 2.86 12.32 11.28
N SER A 85 3.10 11.24 12.05
CA SER A 85 2.86 9.86 11.61
C SER A 85 1.66 9.21 12.29
N HIS A 86 1.12 9.81 13.36
CA HIS A 86 -0.04 9.30 14.09
C HIS A 86 -0.78 10.45 14.81
N PRO A 87 -2.12 10.43 14.92
CA PRO A 87 -3.06 9.44 14.35
C PRO A 87 -3.32 9.61 12.85
N LEU A 88 -2.82 10.69 12.25
CA LEU A 88 -2.85 10.94 10.81
C LEU A 88 -1.43 11.01 10.29
N THR A 89 -1.22 10.57 9.05
CA THR A 89 0.04 10.84 8.35
C THR A 89 -0.08 12.18 7.66
N VAL A 90 0.76 13.14 8.05
CA VAL A 90 0.81 14.48 7.46
C VAL A 90 2.18 14.69 6.85
N MET A 91 2.23 14.90 5.55
CA MET A 91 3.46 15.05 4.79
C MET A 91 3.54 16.41 4.13
N ILE A 92 4.74 16.98 4.11
CA ILE A 92 5.10 18.10 3.22
C ILE A 92 5.87 17.48 2.06
N VAL A 93 5.48 17.82 0.82
CA VAL A 93 6.00 17.18 -0.38
C VAL A 93 6.41 18.22 -1.41
N GLY A 94 7.65 18.19 -1.86
CA GLY A 94 8.17 19.01 -2.94
C GLY A 94 8.32 18.27 -4.27
N GLY A 95 8.99 18.93 -5.21
CA GLY A 95 9.36 18.38 -6.51
C GLY A 95 10.67 18.95 -7.04
N PRO A 96 11.16 18.46 -8.20
CA PRO A 96 10.42 17.62 -9.13
C PRO A 96 10.40 16.14 -8.72
N ASN A 97 9.26 15.48 -8.90
CA ASN A 97 9.15 14.03 -8.73
C ASN A 97 8.01 13.49 -9.59
N ALA A 98 8.31 12.45 -10.37
CA ALA A 98 7.32 11.72 -11.12
C ALA A 98 7.75 10.26 -11.27
N ARG A 99 6.74 9.39 -11.24
CA ARG A 99 6.84 7.95 -11.44
C ARG A 99 5.68 7.51 -12.32
N THR A 100 5.66 6.26 -12.77
CA THR A 100 4.57 5.72 -13.60
C THR A 100 3.58 4.84 -12.85
N ASP A 101 3.82 4.56 -11.57
CA ASP A 101 2.88 3.85 -10.71
C ASP A 101 1.66 4.70 -10.34
N PHE A 102 0.49 4.07 -10.35
CA PHE A 102 -0.73 4.55 -9.75
C PHE A 102 -0.91 3.86 -8.40
N HIS A 103 -0.98 4.64 -7.35
CA HIS A 103 -1.27 4.17 -6.00
C HIS A 103 -2.78 4.02 -5.83
N ILE A 104 -3.17 2.95 -5.14
CA ILE A 104 -4.55 2.66 -4.78
C ILE A 104 -4.58 2.43 -3.27
N ASN A 105 -5.03 3.45 -2.57
CA ASN A 105 -5.23 3.48 -1.12
C ASN A 105 -6.71 3.29 -0.82
N SER A 106 -7.07 2.43 0.13
CA SER A 106 -8.49 2.21 0.50
C SER A 106 -9.12 3.42 1.19
N THR A 107 -8.29 4.30 1.76
CA THR A 107 -8.72 5.53 2.45
C THR A 107 -8.59 6.76 1.55
N PRO A 108 -9.38 7.83 1.80
CA PRO A 108 -9.21 9.10 1.10
C PRO A 108 -7.86 9.74 1.34
N GLU A 109 -7.39 10.53 0.37
CA GLU A 109 -6.18 11.33 0.48
C GLU A 109 -6.49 12.81 0.27
N PHE A 110 -6.08 13.63 1.23
CA PHE A 110 -6.29 15.07 1.17
C PHE A 110 -5.03 15.78 0.69
N PHE A 111 -5.19 16.64 -0.31
CA PHE A 111 -4.13 17.45 -0.91
C PHE A 111 -4.40 18.93 -0.66
N TYR A 112 -3.37 19.65 -0.24
CA TYR A 112 -3.34 21.12 -0.26
C TYR A 112 -2.05 21.59 -0.93
N GLN A 113 -2.15 22.35 -2.00
CA GLN A 113 -0.99 22.77 -2.76
C GLN A 113 -0.54 24.17 -2.32
N TYR A 114 0.43 24.25 -1.41
CA TYR A 114 0.90 25.51 -0.82
C TYR A 114 1.70 26.39 -1.79
N ARG A 115 2.52 25.80 -2.68
CA ARG A 115 3.33 26.53 -3.66
C ARG A 115 3.41 25.81 -5.00
N GLY A 116 3.27 26.55 -6.09
CA GLY A 116 3.22 26.03 -7.46
C GLY A 116 2.07 25.06 -7.68
N ARG A 117 2.03 24.40 -8.84
CA ARG A 117 0.99 23.42 -9.17
C ARG A 117 1.52 21.99 -9.13
N MET A 118 0.63 21.02 -8.98
CA MET A 118 0.91 19.61 -9.29
C MET A 118 -0.13 19.06 -10.27
N LEU A 119 0.19 17.90 -10.86
CA LEU A 119 -0.76 17.11 -11.64
C LEU A 119 -1.02 15.81 -10.88
N LEU A 120 -2.27 15.50 -10.61
CA LEU A 120 -2.72 14.21 -10.09
C LEU A 120 -3.42 13.47 -11.24
N LYS A 121 -2.71 12.51 -11.84
CA LYS A 121 -3.34 11.61 -12.81
C LYS A 121 -4.20 10.62 -12.05
N THR A 122 -5.39 10.32 -12.53
CA THR A 122 -6.33 9.40 -11.89
C THR A 122 -6.96 8.48 -12.92
N VAL A 123 -7.44 7.33 -12.48
CA VAL A 123 -8.34 6.48 -13.26
C VAL A 123 -9.67 6.43 -12.53
N ASP A 124 -10.76 6.74 -13.23
CA ASP A 124 -12.10 6.60 -12.66
C ASP A 124 -12.38 5.11 -12.40
N PRO A 125 -12.64 4.70 -11.14
CA PRO A 125 -12.88 3.29 -10.84
C PRO A 125 -14.21 2.75 -11.42
N ALA A 126 -15.16 3.62 -11.79
CA ALA A 126 -16.43 3.24 -12.40
C ALA A 126 -16.35 3.19 -13.93
N THR A 127 -15.61 4.09 -14.58
CA THR A 127 -15.55 4.17 -16.05
C THR A 127 -14.25 3.65 -16.67
N ASN A 128 -13.20 3.45 -15.86
CA ASN A 128 -11.81 3.22 -16.30
C ASN A 128 -11.23 4.35 -17.17
N GLU A 129 -11.81 5.55 -17.12
CA GLU A 129 -11.29 6.70 -17.85
C GLU A 129 -10.14 7.35 -17.10
N PHE A 130 -9.06 7.66 -17.84
CA PHE A 130 -7.94 8.43 -17.31
C PHE A 130 -8.30 9.91 -17.25
N ARG A 131 -8.01 10.54 -16.11
CA ARG A 131 -8.23 11.98 -15.89
C ARG A 131 -7.00 12.64 -15.30
N ASP A 132 -6.67 13.79 -15.86
CA ASP A 132 -5.62 14.67 -15.36
C ASP A 132 -6.25 15.76 -14.48
N ILE A 133 -5.98 15.72 -13.18
CA ILE A 133 -6.47 16.71 -12.22
C ILE A 133 -5.32 17.62 -11.84
N TYR A 134 -5.36 18.87 -12.27
CA TYR A 134 -4.40 19.86 -11.84
C TYR A 134 -4.83 20.48 -10.51
N ILE A 135 -3.90 20.50 -9.55
CA ILE A 135 -4.09 21.13 -8.24
C ILE A 135 -3.08 22.27 -8.18
N SER A 136 -3.57 23.49 -8.41
CA SER A 136 -2.82 24.73 -8.49
C SER A 136 -2.51 25.32 -7.11
N GLU A 137 -1.63 26.32 -7.08
CA GLU A 137 -1.25 26.99 -5.82
C GLU A 137 -2.48 27.55 -5.09
N GLY A 138 -2.60 27.23 -3.80
CA GLY A 138 -3.73 27.57 -2.95
C GLY A 138 -4.89 26.58 -3.00
N GLU A 139 -4.91 25.63 -3.92
CA GLU A 139 -6.03 24.70 -4.08
C GLU A 139 -5.98 23.53 -3.10
N MET A 140 -7.18 23.04 -2.76
CA MET A 140 -7.41 21.86 -1.94
C MET A 140 -8.17 20.82 -2.75
N PHE A 141 -7.83 19.55 -2.56
CA PHE A 141 -8.49 18.45 -3.26
C PHE A 141 -8.58 17.24 -2.33
N LEU A 142 -9.75 16.60 -2.28
CA LEU A 142 -9.96 15.36 -1.54
C LEU A 142 -10.18 14.23 -2.56
N LEU A 143 -9.19 13.36 -2.67
CA LEU A 143 -9.26 12.17 -3.52
C LEU A 143 -10.05 11.07 -2.78
N PRO A 144 -11.13 10.52 -3.35
CA PRO A 144 -11.82 9.38 -2.75
C PRO A 144 -10.92 8.15 -2.67
N GLY A 145 -11.09 7.35 -1.62
CA GLY A 145 -10.43 6.05 -1.48
C GLY A 145 -10.75 5.13 -2.65
N ASN A 146 -9.85 4.17 -2.89
CA ASN A 146 -9.85 3.23 -4.01
C ASN A 146 -9.76 3.86 -5.40
N THR A 147 -9.44 5.15 -5.51
CA THR A 147 -9.15 5.80 -6.79
C THR A 147 -7.68 5.60 -7.17
N PRO A 148 -7.35 4.87 -8.25
CA PRO A 148 -5.98 4.81 -8.73
C PRO A 148 -5.49 6.21 -9.07
N HIS A 149 -4.34 6.60 -8.51
CA HIS A 149 -3.81 7.94 -8.70
C HIS A 149 -2.29 7.98 -8.78
N ASN A 150 -1.76 8.87 -9.62
CA ASN A 150 -0.32 9.05 -9.85
C ASN A 150 0.04 10.54 -9.68
N PRO A 151 0.67 10.93 -8.56
CA PRO A 151 1.04 12.31 -8.30
C PRO A 151 2.32 12.69 -9.05
N VAL A 152 2.21 13.71 -9.90
CA VAL A 152 3.31 14.34 -10.65
C VAL A 152 3.57 15.73 -10.05
N ARG A 153 4.77 15.92 -9.50
CA ARG A 153 5.19 17.17 -8.86
C ARG A 153 6.28 17.85 -9.67
N PHE A 154 6.10 19.13 -9.95
CA PHE A 154 7.05 19.92 -10.72
C PHE A 154 8.11 20.57 -9.82
N ALA A 155 9.18 21.10 -10.42
CA ALA A 155 10.24 21.78 -9.68
C ALA A 155 9.70 22.98 -8.88
N ASP A 156 10.33 23.24 -7.73
CA ASP A 156 10.05 24.37 -6.83
C ASP A 156 8.62 24.42 -6.27
N THR A 157 7.88 23.32 -6.33
CA THR A 157 6.53 23.17 -5.76
C THR A 157 6.58 22.72 -4.30
N VAL A 158 5.51 23.00 -3.55
CA VAL A 158 5.29 22.48 -2.19
C VAL A 158 3.80 22.16 -2.03
N GLY A 159 3.50 20.92 -1.65
CA GLY A 159 2.16 20.49 -1.25
C GLY A 159 2.16 19.85 0.13
N VAL A 160 0.99 19.79 0.73
CA VAL A 160 0.69 19.04 1.95
C VAL A 160 -0.23 17.89 1.57
N VAL A 161 0.10 16.69 2.04
CA VAL A 161 -0.74 15.49 1.88
C VAL A 161 -1.11 14.96 3.26
N ILE A 162 -2.38 14.63 3.45
CA ILE A 162 -2.88 14.00 4.67
C ILE A 162 -3.53 12.66 4.31
N GLU A 163 -3.07 11.61 4.96
CA GLU A 163 -3.59 10.25 4.82
C GLU A 163 -4.06 9.71 6.17
N LEU A 164 -5.05 8.80 6.10
CA LEU A 164 -5.53 8.03 7.24
C LEU A 164 -4.70 6.74 7.41
N PRO A 165 -4.59 6.22 8.64
CA PRO A 165 -4.21 4.83 8.84
C PRO A 165 -5.17 3.91 8.09
N ARG A 166 -4.62 2.84 7.50
CA ARG A 166 -5.42 1.84 6.79
C ARG A 166 -6.28 1.09 7.82
N PRO A 167 -7.55 0.78 7.51
CA PRO A 167 -8.34 -0.14 8.32
C PRO A 167 -7.63 -1.50 8.47
N GLU A 168 -7.93 -2.23 9.54
CA GLU A 168 -7.32 -3.53 9.78
C GLU A 168 -7.59 -4.51 8.62
N GLY A 169 -6.53 -5.13 8.10
CA GLY A 169 -6.61 -6.08 6.99
C GLY A 169 -6.67 -5.47 5.60
N GLU A 170 -6.79 -4.15 5.47
CA GLU A 170 -6.72 -3.45 4.18
C GLU A 170 -5.27 -3.40 3.66
N VAL A 171 -5.13 -3.51 2.33
CA VAL A 171 -3.85 -3.47 1.64
C VAL A 171 -3.84 -2.35 0.61
N ASP A 172 -2.68 -1.71 0.49
CA ASP A 172 -2.41 -0.76 -0.58
C ASP A 172 -1.97 -1.51 -1.83
N ARG A 173 -2.22 -0.91 -3.00
CA ARG A 173 -1.74 -1.44 -4.27
C ARG A 173 -0.98 -0.36 -5.05
N LEU A 174 0.05 -0.80 -5.77
CA LEU A 174 0.67 -0.02 -6.84
C LEU A 174 0.37 -0.71 -8.16
N ARG A 175 -0.14 0.04 -9.12
CA ARG A 175 -0.52 -0.45 -10.43
C ARG A 175 0.17 0.35 -11.53
N TRP A 176 0.66 -0.34 -12.55
CA TRP A 176 1.23 0.28 -13.74
C TRP A 176 0.32 0.04 -14.93
N TYR A 177 0.05 1.11 -15.67
CA TYR A 177 -0.72 1.08 -16.90
C TYR A 177 0.20 1.28 -18.10
N CYS A 178 -0.13 0.64 -19.21
CA CYS A 178 0.59 0.79 -20.47
C CYS A 178 0.43 2.21 -21.01
N GLN A 179 1.54 2.89 -21.31
CA GLN A 179 1.50 4.26 -21.83
C GLN A 179 0.91 4.35 -23.26
N GLY A 180 0.96 3.27 -24.05
CA GLY A 180 0.41 3.24 -25.40
C GLY A 180 -1.07 2.85 -25.49
N CYS A 181 -1.56 1.93 -24.65
CA CYS A 181 -2.92 1.39 -24.76
C CYS A 181 -3.77 1.44 -23.48
N GLY A 182 -3.21 1.88 -22.34
CA GLY A 182 -3.95 2.00 -21.07
C GLY A 182 -4.25 0.68 -20.34
N GLU A 183 -3.84 -0.47 -20.88
CA GLU A 183 -4.01 -1.78 -20.23
C GLU A 183 -3.24 -1.87 -18.91
N THR A 184 -3.74 -2.62 -17.93
CA THR A 184 -2.97 -2.90 -16.70
C THR A 184 -1.80 -3.83 -17.03
N VAL A 185 -0.59 -3.41 -16.72
CA VAL A 185 0.64 -4.13 -17.05
C VAL A 185 1.17 -4.91 -15.85
N HIS A 186 1.15 -4.29 -14.68
CA HIS A 186 1.60 -4.90 -13.44
C HIS A 186 0.84 -4.34 -12.25
N GLU A 187 0.71 -5.14 -11.18
CA GLU A 187 0.17 -4.71 -9.91
C GLU A 187 0.92 -5.42 -8.77
N ALA A 188 1.27 -4.65 -7.74
CA ALA A 188 1.84 -5.14 -6.49
C ALA A 188 0.93 -4.70 -5.32
N ALA A 189 0.78 -5.57 -4.32
CA ALA A 189 -0.02 -5.30 -3.12
C ALA A 189 0.82 -5.46 -1.86
N PHE A 190 0.58 -4.61 -0.86
CA PHE A 190 1.30 -4.65 0.41
C PHE A 190 0.44 -4.12 1.56
N VAL A 191 0.69 -4.64 2.77
CA VAL A 191 0.18 -4.03 4.00
C VAL A 191 1.05 -2.81 4.29
N CYS A 192 0.45 -1.62 4.26
CA CYS A 192 1.17 -0.36 4.44
C CYS A 192 1.57 -0.15 5.91
N THR A 193 2.85 -0.37 6.22
CA THR A 193 3.47 -0.10 7.54
C THR A 193 4.54 0.99 7.47
N ASP A 194 5.23 1.11 6.34
CA ASP A 194 6.14 2.21 5.99
C ASP A 194 5.97 2.54 4.50
N LEU A 195 5.04 3.46 4.22
CA LEU A 195 4.64 3.83 2.86
C LEU A 195 5.84 4.21 1.98
N GLY A 196 6.77 5.00 2.50
CA GLY A 196 7.90 5.52 1.71
C GLY A 196 8.84 4.42 1.26
N SER A 197 9.23 3.54 2.19
CA SER A 197 10.16 2.44 1.91
C SER A 197 9.52 1.36 1.04
N GLN A 198 8.26 0.98 1.31
CA GLN A 198 7.56 -0.08 0.59
C GLN A 198 7.22 0.33 -0.86
N ILE A 199 6.81 1.58 -1.09
CA ILE A 199 6.63 2.09 -2.46
C ILE A 199 7.95 2.06 -3.23
N LYS A 200 9.05 2.50 -2.61
CA LYS A 200 10.37 2.53 -3.26
C LYS A 200 10.82 1.13 -3.67
N GLU A 201 10.64 0.14 -2.80
CA GLU A 201 10.96 -1.26 -3.10
C GLU A 201 10.16 -1.78 -4.29
N ALA A 202 8.84 -1.60 -4.29
CA ALA A 202 7.97 -2.06 -5.38
C ALA A 202 8.28 -1.36 -6.72
N VAL A 203 8.57 -0.06 -6.70
CA VAL A 203 8.95 0.70 -7.90
C VAL A 203 10.29 0.22 -8.46
N ASN A 204 11.27 -0.06 -7.61
CA ASN A 204 12.57 -0.58 -8.05
C ASN A 204 12.43 -1.99 -8.62
N ALA A 205 11.68 -2.88 -7.94
CA ALA A 205 11.41 -4.23 -8.41
C ALA A 205 10.75 -4.22 -9.79
N PHE A 206 9.71 -3.39 -9.99
CA PHE A 206 9.11 -3.21 -11.32
C PHE A 206 10.11 -2.68 -12.34
N GLY A 207 10.97 -1.73 -11.95
CA GLY A 207 11.92 -1.12 -12.88
C GLY A 207 13.00 -2.06 -13.41
N GLU A 208 13.41 -3.03 -12.58
CA GLU A 208 14.42 -4.03 -12.88
C GLU A 208 13.85 -5.25 -13.65
N ASP A 209 12.54 -5.45 -13.63
CA ASP A 209 11.86 -6.59 -14.29
C ASP A 209 11.30 -6.20 -15.68
N LEU A 210 12.03 -6.57 -16.73
CA LEU A 210 11.62 -6.33 -18.12
C LEU A 210 10.34 -7.06 -18.52
N ASP A 211 10.08 -8.25 -17.97
CA ASP A 211 8.90 -9.04 -18.30
C ASP A 211 7.67 -8.45 -17.62
N ALA A 212 7.79 -7.99 -16.37
CA ALA A 212 6.74 -7.26 -15.68
C ALA A 212 6.39 -5.93 -16.36
N ARG A 213 7.37 -5.27 -17.00
CA ARG A 213 7.16 -4.01 -17.74
C ARG A 213 6.56 -4.20 -19.13
N LYS A 214 6.55 -5.40 -19.68
CA LYS A 214 6.05 -5.66 -21.02
C LYS A 214 4.53 -5.79 -21.03
N CYS A 215 3.86 -4.87 -21.71
CA CYS A 215 2.42 -4.92 -21.91
C CYS A 215 2.04 -6.17 -22.71
N LYS A 216 1.18 -7.02 -22.13
CA LYS A 216 0.72 -8.26 -22.78
C LYS A 216 -0.26 -8.02 -23.93
N ASN A 217 -0.88 -6.84 -23.97
CA ASN A 217 -1.84 -6.46 -25.01
C ASN A 217 -1.15 -5.93 -26.28
N CYS A 218 -0.31 -4.91 -26.17
CA CYS A 218 0.33 -4.28 -27.34
C CYS A 218 1.84 -4.58 -27.51
N GLY A 219 2.48 -5.23 -26.52
CA GLY A 219 3.90 -5.57 -26.56
C GLY A 219 4.87 -4.44 -26.16
N GLU A 220 4.37 -3.24 -25.86
CA GLU A 220 5.18 -2.10 -25.43
C GLU A 220 5.86 -2.37 -24.07
N VAL A 221 7.11 -1.94 -23.93
CA VAL A 221 7.85 -2.01 -22.66
C VAL A 221 7.66 -0.68 -21.94
N CYS A 222 6.98 -0.72 -20.79
CA CYS A 222 6.60 0.49 -20.08
C CYS A 222 7.80 1.21 -19.47
N ASP A 223 7.75 2.53 -19.53
CA ASP A 223 8.69 3.41 -18.83
C ASP A 223 8.39 3.42 -17.32
N VAL A 224 9.44 3.61 -16.52
CA VAL A 224 9.36 3.67 -15.04
C VAL A 224 9.26 5.12 -14.53
N LYS A 225 9.67 6.07 -15.38
CA LYS A 225 9.63 7.51 -15.12
C LYS A 225 9.31 8.23 -16.43
N PRO A 226 8.53 9.33 -16.39
CA PRO A 226 8.29 10.14 -17.58
C PRO A 226 9.59 10.78 -18.10
N LYS A 227 9.69 10.91 -19.43
CA LYS A 227 10.79 11.64 -20.07
C LYS A 227 10.69 13.14 -19.79
N PRO A 228 11.81 13.89 -19.79
CA PRO A 228 11.80 15.34 -19.55
C PRO A 228 10.82 16.12 -20.44
N GLU A 229 10.69 15.78 -21.72
CA GLU A 229 9.72 16.45 -22.61
C GLU A 229 8.26 16.18 -22.22
N VAL A 230 7.96 15.01 -21.65
CA VAL A 230 6.63 14.67 -21.15
C VAL A 230 6.36 15.42 -19.85
N MET A 231 7.36 15.54 -18.98
CA MET A 231 7.29 16.34 -17.75
C MET A 231 6.93 17.80 -18.04
N GLU A 232 7.56 18.41 -19.04
CA GLU A 232 7.29 19.79 -19.42
C GLU A 232 5.87 19.98 -19.97
N LYS A 233 5.42 19.07 -20.85
CA LYS A 233 4.03 19.10 -21.35
C LYS A 233 3.01 18.98 -20.23
N MET A 234 3.25 18.10 -19.26
CA MET A 234 2.40 17.97 -18.07
C MET A 234 2.42 19.24 -17.23
N ARG A 235 3.57 19.92 -17.10
CA ARG A 235 3.68 21.16 -16.31
C ARG A 235 2.81 22.29 -16.88
N THR A 236 2.77 22.41 -18.20
CA THR A 236 2.09 23.50 -18.91
C THR A 236 0.70 23.12 -19.44
N GLY A 237 0.17 21.94 -19.07
CA GLY A 237 -1.13 21.49 -19.54
C GLY A 237 -2.28 22.37 -19.02
N PRO A 238 -3.41 22.40 -19.73
CA PRO A 238 -4.56 23.24 -19.37
C PRO A 238 -5.12 22.82 -18.01
N HIS A 239 -5.47 23.81 -17.19
CA HIS A 239 -6.28 23.59 -15.99
C HIS A 239 -7.74 23.61 -16.44
N ALA A 240 -8.44 22.48 -16.26
CA ALA A 240 -9.85 22.34 -16.62
C ALA A 240 -10.75 22.99 -15.57
#